data_AF-A0A7U9SDE2-F1
#
_entry.id   AF-A0A7U9SDE2-F1
#
_cell.length_a   1.000
_cell.length_b   1.000
_cell.length_c   1.000
_cell.angle_alpha   90.00
_cell.angle_beta   90.00
_cell.angle_gamma   90.00
#
_symmetry.space_group_name_H-M   'P 1'
#
loop_
_entity.id
_entity.type
_entity.pdbx_description
1 polymer ?
#
loop_
_entity_poly.entity_id
_entity_poly.type
_entity_poly.pdbx_seq_one_letter_code
_entity_poly.pdbx_strand_id
1 'polypeptide(L)'
;MEEQNFSTLIEFINAMEVREDDEEYKNPVDLMFDALESEKPNHFAVRQYKKYKLAAGKTAKSILISCGARLAVFDIAELREVTAYDELELDTLGDRKTALFLIMSDTDDSFNFLISMCYTQLFNLLCEKADDVYGGRLPVHVRCLIDECANIGQIPKLEKLVATIRSREISACLVLQAQSQLKAIYKDNADTIIGNMDTSIFLGGKEPTTLKELAAALGKETIDTYNTGESRGRETSHSLNYQKLGKDMPYLFVKSSVAL
;
A
#
# COMPACT_ATOMS: atom_id res chain seq x y z
N MET A 1 -16.88 -2.87 28.73
CA MET A 1 -15.72 -2.57 27.88
C MET A 1 -16.27 -1.62 26.84
N GLU A 2 -16.18 -0.31 27.12
CA GLU A 2 -16.78 0.73 26.27
C GLU A 2 -16.12 0.71 24.90
N GLU A 3 -16.95 0.81 23.86
CA GLU A 3 -16.60 0.64 22.46
C GLU A 3 -15.43 1.56 22.06
N GLN A 4 -14.30 0.97 21.65
CA GLN A 4 -13.13 1.68 21.13
C GLN A 4 -13.06 1.51 19.62
N ASN A 5 -14.09 1.95 18.91
CA ASN A 5 -14.22 1.77 17.46
C ASN A 5 -14.48 3.12 16.75
N PHE A 6 -14.57 3.08 15.42
CA PHE A 6 -14.84 4.29 14.64
C PHE A 6 -16.18 4.91 15.00
N SER A 7 -17.22 4.11 15.25
CA SER A 7 -18.53 4.61 15.68
C SER A 7 -18.42 5.56 16.87
N THR A 8 -17.72 5.15 17.93
CA THR A 8 -17.56 5.97 19.13
C THR A 8 -16.76 7.24 18.86
N LEU A 9 -15.73 7.15 18.00
CA LEU A 9 -14.97 8.33 17.58
C LEU A 9 -15.84 9.36 16.83
N ILE A 10 -16.73 8.89 15.96
CA ILE A 10 -17.68 9.74 15.24
C ILE A 10 -18.65 10.40 16.21
N GLU A 11 -19.22 9.65 17.17
CA GLU A 11 -20.09 10.22 18.20
C GLU A 11 -19.37 11.29 19.03
N PHE A 12 -18.08 11.10 19.35
CA PHE A 12 -17.28 12.12 20.03
C PHE A 12 -17.18 13.40 19.20
N ILE A 13 -16.88 13.30 17.91
CA ILE A 13 -16.77 14.47 17.03
C ILE A 13 -18.12 15.18 16.90
N ASN A 14 -19.21 14.43 16.80
CA ASN A 14 -20.56 14.98 16.72
C ASN A 14 -20.98 15.67 18.04
N ALA A 15 -20.49 15.18 19.19
CA ALA A 15 -20.74 15.78 20.50
C ALA A 15 -19.81 16.97 20.84
N MET A 16 -18.74 17.22 20.07
CA MET A 16 -17.81 18.33 20.28
C MET A 16 -18.38 19.67 19.80
N GLU A 17 -19.44 20.15 20.43
CA GLU A 17 -19.94 21.50 20.18
C GLU A 17 -18.94 22.56 20.67
N VAL A 18 -18.70 23.58 19.84
CA VAL A 18 -17.88 24.75 20.20
C VAL A 18 -18.73 26.00 20.09
N ARG A 19 -18.79 26.79 21.16
CA ARG A 19 -19.47 28.10 21.18
C ARG A 19 -18.40 29.19 21.06
N GLU A 20 -18.57 30.09 20.09
CA GLU A 20 -17.59 31.16 19.85
C GLU A 20 -17.68 32.29 20.89
N ASP A 21 -18.87 32.51 21.43
CA ASP A 21 -19.16 33.62 22.34
C ASP A 21 -19.10 33.22 23.83
N ASP A 22 -18.77 31.96 24.12
CA ASP A 22 -18.73 31.40 25.47
C ASP A 22 -17.52 30.45 25.62
N GLU A 23 -16.41 31.01 26.09
CA GLU A 23 -15.16 30.26 26.32
C GLU A 23 -15.24 29.33 27.55
N GLU A 24 -16.20 29.54 28.45
CA GLU A 24 -16.41 28.68 29.62
C GLU A 24 -17.31 27.48 29.32
N TYR A 25 -17.98 27.48 28.15
CA TYR A 25 -18.79 26.36 27.71
C TYR A 25 -17.96 25.07 27.61
N LYS A 26 -18.48 24.02 28.25
CA LYS A 26 -17.94 22.66 28.18
C LYS A 26 -18.96 21.73 27.53
N ASN A 27 -18.55 21.11 26.43
CA ASN A 27 -19.34 20.06 25.78
C ASN A 27 -19.15 18.71 26.53
N PRO A 28 -19.93 17.66 26.19
CA PRO A 28 -19.80 16.36 26.84
C PRO A 28 -18.39 15.78 26.80
N VAL A 29 -17.66 15.99 25.70
CA VAL A 29 -16.29 15.47 25.55
C VAL A 29 -15.29 16.24 26.40
N ASP A 30 -15.47 17.56 26.58
CA ASP A 30 -14.69 18.36 27.53
C ASP A 30 -14.79 17.78 28.95
N LEU A 31 -16.01 17.44 29.38
CA LEU A 31 -16.26 16.86 30.70
C LEU A 31 -15.61 15.48 30.85
N MET A 32 -15.60 14.66 29.79
CA MET A 32 -14.91 13.37 29.78
C MET A 32 -13.39 13.54 29.93
N PHE A 33 -12.80 14.52 29.26
CA PHE A 33 -11.37 14.81 29.41
C PHE A 33 -11.02 15.42 30.77
N ASP A 34 -11.90 16.22 31.38
CA ASP A 34 -11.73 16.72 32.75
C ASP A 34 -11.75 15.58 33.78
N ALA A 35 -12.66 14.62 33.62
CA ALA A 35 -12.73 13.44 34.47
C ALA A 35 -11.46 12.59 34.32
N LEU A 36 -11.03 12.34 33.08
CA LEU A 36 -9.78 11.61 32.80
C LEU A 36 -8.56 12.35 33.35
N GLU A 37 -8.53 13.68 33.30
CA GLU A 37 -7.46 14.47 33.89
C GLU A 37 -7.43 14.32 35.42
N SER A 38 -8.59 14.35 36.07
CA SER A 38 -8.70 14.21 37.53
C SER A 38 -8.14 12.87 38.02
N GLU A 39 -8.32 11.81 37.25
CA GLU A 39 -7.76 10.49 37.55
C GLU A 39 -6.29 10.33 37.10
N LYS A 40 -5.96 10.83 35.90
CA LYS A 40 -4.66 10.64 35.24
C LYS A 40 -4.16 11.95 34.60
N PRO A 41 -3.61 12.89 35.39
CA PRO A 41 -3.24 14.22 34.90
C PRO A 41 -2.19 14.23 33.78
N ASN A 42 -1.32 13.21 33.78
CA ASN A 42 -0.23 13.08 32.82
C ASN A 42 -0.56 12.18 31.61
N HIS A 43 -1.84 11.79 31.43
CA HIS A 43 -2.25 10.95 30.32
C HIS A 43 -1.99 11.65 28.97
N PHE A 44 -1.50 10.89 27.98
CA PHE A 44 -1.16 11.44 26.66
C PHE A 44 -2.36 12.14 26.02
N ALA A 45 -3.54 11.52 26.05
CA ALA A 45 -4.76 12.09 25.46
C ALA A 45 -5.15 13.44 26.10
N VAL A 46 -5.09 13.55 27.43
CA VAL A 46 -5.36 14.80 28.17
C VAL A 46 -4.42 15.91 27.71
N ARG A 47 -3.12 15.60 27.62
CA ARG A 47 -2.11 16.58 27.19
C ARG A 47 -2.32 17.07 25.76
N GLN A 48 -2.73 16.19 24.84
CA GLN A 48 -3.02 16.62 23.47
C GLN A 48 -4.34 17.38 23.38
N TYR A 49 -5.38 16.97 24.12
CA TYR A 49 -6.67 17.65 24.14
C TYR A 49 -6.55 19.07 24.69
N LYS A 50 -5.75 19.29 25.74
CA LYS A 50 -5.44 20.63 26.24
C LYS A 50 -4.84 21.55 25.20
N LYS A 51 -3.96 21.03 24.33
CA LYS A 51 -3.38 21.83 23.23
C LYS A 51 -4.44 22.22 22.21
N TYR A 52 -5.37 21.32 21.90
CA TYR A 52 -6.52 21.64 21.04
C TYR A 52 -7.38 22.75 21.67
N LYS A 53 -7.66 22.69 22.97
CA LYS A 53 -8.42 23.74 23.70
C LYS A 53 -7.74 25.12 23.75
N LEU A 54 -6.47 25.24 23.35
CA LEU A 54 -5.82 26.55 23.16
C LEU A 54 -6.29 27.26 21.87
N ALA A 55 -6.95 26.55 20.95
CA ALA A 55 -7.47 27.16 19.74
C ALA A 55 -8.69 28.03 20.05
N ALA A 56 -8.71 29.25 19.49
CA ALA A 56 -9.90 30.12 19.55
C ALA A 56 -11.13 29.44 18.92
N GLY A 57 -12.33 29.80 19.38
CA GLY A 57 -13.59 29.12 18.98
C GLY A 57 -13.76 28.93 17.47
N LYS A 58 -13.46 29.96 16.66
CA LYS A 58 -13.52 29.87 15.19
C LYS A 58 -12.52 28.87 14.61
N THR A 59 -11.30 28.81 15.13
CA THR A 59 -10.28 27.84 14.71
C THR A 59 -10.65 26.43 15.14
N ALA A 60 -11.13 26.26 16.38
CA ALA A 60 -11.59 24.98 16.90
C ALA A 60 -12.74 24.40 16.05
N LYS A 61 -13.73 25.21 15.67
CA LYS A 61 -14.79 24.82 14.73
C LYS A 61 -14.24 24.40 13.37
N SER A 62 -13.31 25.18 12.80
CA SER A 62 -12.68 24.85 11.52
C SER A 62 -11.98 23.48 11.55
N ILE A 63 -11.27 23.17 12.65
CA ILE A 63 -10.64 21.86 12.88
C ILE A 63 -11.72 20.77 12.89
N LEU A 64 -12.79 20.94 13.68
CA LEU A 64 -13.86 19.94 13.80
C LEU A 64 -14.59 19.69 12.48
N ILE A 65 -14.92 20.75 11.73
CA ILE A 65 -15.53 20.63 10.39
C ILE A 65 -14.60 19.84 9.45
N SER A 66 -13.30 20.13 9.50
CA SER A 66 -12.31 19.43 8.68
C SER A 66 -12.14 17.96 9.08
N CYS A 67 -12.23 17.64 10.37
CA CYS A 67 -12.23 16.27 10.87
C CYS A 67 -13.51 15.53 10.46
N GLY A 68 -14.68 16.11 10.71
CA GLY A 68 -15.98 15.55 10.35
C GLY A 68 -16.09 15.26 8.86
N ALA A 69 -15.70 16.20 8.00
CA ALA A 69 -15.73 16.00 6.55
C ALA A 69 -14.87 14.81 6.06
N ARG A 70 -13.72 14.55 6.70
CA ARG A 70 -12.86 13.40 6.35
C ARG A 70 -13.36 12.07 6.89
N LEU A 71 -14.14 12.12 7.96
CA LEU A 71 -14.65 10.94 8.66
C LEU A 71 -16.11 10.63 8.31
N ALA A 72 -16.78 11.49 7.54
CA ALA A 72 -18.18 11.36 7.13
C ALA A 72 -18.50 10.03 6.42
N VAL A 73 -17.50 9.38 5.80
CA VAL A 73 -17.69 8.06 5.20
C VAL A 73 -18.11 7.01 6.24
N PHE A 74 -17.65 7.14 7.49
CA PHE A 74 -18.01 6.23 8.58
C PHE A 74 -19.40 6.49 9.17
N ASP A 75 -20.12 7.54 8.73
CA ASP A 75 -21.54 7.73 9.04
C ASP A 75 -22.44 6.79 8.21
N ILE A 76 -21.92 6.18 7.14
CA ILE A 76 -22.63 5.17 6.34
C ILE A 76 -22.84 3.92 7.22
N ALA A 77 -24.09 3.49 7.36
CA ALA A 77 -24.47 2.42 8.28
C ALA A 77 -23.70 1.12 8.03
N GLU A 78 -23.51 0.76 6.76
CA GLU A 78 -22.80 -0.44 6.33
C GLU A 78 -21.31 -0.38 6.74
N LEU A 79 -20.66 0.78 6.59
CA LEU A 79 -19.28 0.94 7.04
C LEU A 79 -19.14 0.99 8.55
N ARG A 80 -20.12 1.61 9.21
CA ARG A 80 -20.18 1.66 10.66
C ARG A 80 -20.28 0.25 11.25
N GLU A 81 -21.08 -0.62 10.64
CA GLU A 81 -21.21 -2.03 11.02
C GLU A 81 -19.90 -2.79 10.80
N VAL A 82 -19.30 -2.71 9.60
CA VAL A 82 -18.03 -3.39 9.27
C VAL A 82 -16.88 -2.97 10.17
N THR A 83 -16.90 -1.75 10.70
CA THR A 83 -15.84 -1.21 11.56
C THR A 83 -16.18 -1.19 13.06
N ALA A 84 -17.33 -1.75 13.45
CA ALA A 84 -17.78 -1.76 14.84
C ALA A 84 -17.04 -2.78 15.70
N TYR A 85 -16.74 -3.96 15.14
CA TYR A 85 -16.13 -5.09 15.84
C TYR A 85 -15.02 -5.72 14.99
N ASP A 86 -13.99 -6.25 15.66
CA ASP A 86 -12.95 -7.02 14.98
C ASP A 86 -13.41 -8.48 14.80
N GLU A 87 -13.63 -8.86 13.55
CA GLU A 87 -13.93 -10.24 13.14
C GLU A 87 -12.83 -10.83 12.24
N LEU A 88 -11.84 -10.03 11.84
CA LEU A 88 -10.83 -10.43 10.86
C LEU A 88 -9.68 -11.23 11.49
N GLU A 89 -9.43 -11.02 12.79
CA GLU A 89 -8.34 -11.67 13.54
C GLU A 89 -7.00 -11.57 12.78
N LEU A 90 -6.69 -10.37 12.24
CA LEU A 90 -5.59 -10.16 11.27
C LEU A 90 -4.21 -10.61 11.81
N ASP A 91 -4.03 -10.53 13.12
CA ASP A 91 -2.81 -10.95 13.80
C ASP A 91 -2.64 -12.49 13.79
N THR A 92 -3.72 -13.26 13.63
CA THR A 92 -3.69 -14.74 13.68
C THR A 92 -3.30 -15.40 12.37
N LEU A 93 -3.22 -14.64 11.26
CA LEU A 93 -2.89 -15.17 9.94
C LEU A 93 -1.50 -15.83 9.89
N GLY A 94 -0.59 -15.41 10.78
CA GLY A 94 0.74 -15.99 10.92
C GLY A 94 0.83 -17.21 11.85
N ASP A 95 -0.22 -17.50 12.62
CA ASP A 95 -0.20 -18.53 13.67
C ASP A 95 -0.61 -19.90 13.13
N ARG A 96 -1.57 -19.90 12.20
CA ARG A 96 -2.18 -21.08 11.59
C ARG A 96 -2.45 -20.84 10.11
N LYS A 97 -2.65 -21.91 9.35
CA LYS A 97 -3.00 -21.80 7.93
C LYS A 97 -4.37 -21.14 7.78
N THR A 98 -4.37 -19.94 7.23
CA THR A 98 -5.57 -19.11 7.01
C THR A 98 -5.52 -18.52 5.61
N ALA A 99 -6.67 -18.33 4.98
CA ALA A 99 -6.81 -17.59 3.73
C ALA A 99 -7.82 -16.45 3.94
N LEU A 100 -7.38 -15.21 3.72
CA LEU A 100 -8.20 -14.01 3.78
C LEU A 100 -8.41 -13.49 2.36
N PHE A 101 -9.68 -13.26 2.01
CA PHE A 101 -10.05 -12.70 0.71
C PHE A 101 -10.62 -11.30 0.93
N LEU A 102 -9.96 -10.30 0.35
CA LEU A 102 -10.43 -8.91 0.32
C LEU A 102 -11.01 -8.66 -1.07
N ILE A 103 -12.34 -8.55 -1.15
CA ILE A 103 -13.06 -8.40 -2.42
C ILE A 103 -13.52 -6.95 -2.52
N MET A 104 -13.18 -6.31 -3.63
CA MET A 104 -13.61 -4.95 -3.96
C MET A 104 -14.41 -4.93 -5.25
N SER A 105 -15.23 -3.88 -5.40
CA SER A 105 -15.81 -3.54 -6.70
C SER A 105 -14.70 -3.06 -7.63
N ASP A 106 -14.78 -3.47 -8.89
CA ASP A 106 -13.95 -2.98 -10.00
C ASP A 106 -14.43 -1.62 -10.53
N THR A 107 -15.65 -1.22 -10.18
CA THR A 107 -16.33 -0.03 -10.71
C THR A 107 -16.53 1.10 -9.70
N ASP A 108 -16.44 0.79 -8.40
CA ASP A 108 -16.64 1.75 -7.31
C ASP A 108 -15.39 1.83 -6.44
N ASP A 109 -14.73 2.99 -6.48
CA ASP A 109 -13.49 3.27 -5.74
C ASP A 109 -13.72 3.89 -4.35
N SER A 110 -14.99 4.16 -3.99
CA SER A 110 -15.36 4.88 -2.77
C SER A 110 -14.78 4.27 -1.50
N PHE A 111 -14.58 2.95 -1.47
CA PHE A 111 -14.20 2.18 -0.28
C PHE A 111 -12.79 1.58 -0.35
N ASN A 112 -11.99 1.91 -1.37
CA ASN A 112 -10.66 1.33 -1.57
C ASN A 112 -9.71 1.63 -0.39
N PHE A 113 -9.93 2.77 0.28
CA PHE A 113 -9.18 3.14 1.48
C PHE A 113 -9.32 2.15 2.63
N LEU A 114 -10.44 1.42 2.75
CA LEU A 114 -10.63 0.41 3.79
C LEU A 114 -9.71 -0.79 3.57
N ILE A 115 -9.51 -1.19 2.31
CA ILE A 115 -8.59 -2.27 1.97
C ILE A 115 -7.15 -1.82 2.21
N SER A 116 -6.79 -0.59 1.83
CA SER A 116 -5.48 -0.03 2.16
C SER A 116 -5.25 0.02 3.69
N MET A 117 -6.26 0.41 4.45
CA MET A 117 -6.21 0.40 5.91
C MET A 117 -6.06 -1.01 6.46
N CYS A 118 -6.82 -1.98 5.94
CA CYS A 118 -6.72 -3.40 6.30
C CYS A 118 -5.31 -3.94 6.06
N TYR A 119 -4.70 -3.67 4.89
CA TYR A 119 -3.31 -4.06 4.62
C TYR A 119 -2.32 -3.41 5.58
N THR A 120 -2.51 -2.12 5.89
CA THR A 120 -1.65 -1.40 6.83
C THR A 120 -1.69 -2.05 8.22
N GLN A 121 -2.89 -2.37 8.71
CA GLN A 121 -3.06 -3.04 10.00
C GLN A 121 -2.50 -4.45 9.96
N LEU A 122 -2.79 -5.23 8.90
CA LEU A 122 -2.26 -6.56 8.69
C LEU A 122 -0.73 -6.59 8.78
N PHE A 123 -0.05 -5.73 8.04
CA PHE A 123 1.43 -5.70 8.06
C PHE A 123 1.97 -5.29 9.43
N ASN A 124 1.38 -4.29 10.09
CA ASN A 124 1.84 -3.86 11.41
C ASN A 124 1.66 -4.97 12.45
N LEU A 125 0.45 -5.54 12.56
CA LEU A 125 0.13 -6.58 13.53
C LEU A 125 0.99 -7.82 13.33
N LEU A 126 1.16 -8.28 12.08
CA LEU A 126 2.01 -9.42 11.78
C LEU A 126 3.49 -9.14 12.07
N CYS A 127 3.98 -7.92 11.82
CA CYS A 127 5.36 -7.58 12.15
C CYS A 127 5.59 -7.52 13.67
N GLU A 128 4.70 -6.87 14.41
CA GLU A 128 4.75 -6.82 15.88
C GLU A 128 4.68 -8.22 16.47
N LYS A 129 3.77 -9.06 15.98
CA LYS A 129 3.64 -10.44 16.45
C LYS A 129 4.85 -11.30 16.14
N ALA A 130 5.44 -11.14 14.94
CA ALA A 130 6.69 -11.80 14.61
C ALA A 130 7.80 -11.42 15.60
N ASP A 131 7.97 -10.13 15.88
CA ASP A 131 9.07 -9.61 16.71
C ASP A 131 8.87 -9.92 18.20
N ASP A 132 7.67 -9.65 18.74
CA ASP A 132 7.40 -9.69 20.19
C ASP A 132 7.02 -11.08 20.71
N VAL A 133 6.36 -11.91 19.88
CA VAL A 133 5.85 -13.23 20.30
C VAL A 133 6.74 -14.37 19.80
N TYR A 134 7.19 -14.30 18.55
CA TYR A 134 7.91 -15.40 17.89
C TYR A 134 9.42 -15.18 17.72
N GLY A 135 9.97 -14.08 18.24
CA GLY A 135 11.41 -13.81 18.22
C GLY A 135 11.96 -13.48 16.83
N GLY A 136 11.13 -12.88 15.98
CA GLY A 136 11.48 -12.28 14.70
C GLY A 136 10.90 -12.97 13.45
N ARG A 137 10.20 -14.11 13.57
CA ARG A 137 9.62 -14.84 12.43
C ARG A 137 8.29 -15.48 12.76
N LEU A 138 7.29 -15.29 11.91
CA LEU A 138 6.01 -16.00 12.05
C LEU A 138 6.17 -17.51 11.82
N PRO A 139 5.41 -18.36 12.55
CA PRO A 139 5.47 -19.80 12.38
C PRO A 139 4.86 -20.28 11.05
N VAL A 140 3.87 -19.55 10.51
CA VAL A 140 3.31 -19.78 9.17
C VAL A 140 3.62 -18.58 8.28
N HIS A 141 4.19 -18.84 7.10
CA HIS A 141 4.50 -17.81 6.13
C HIS A 141 3.23 -17.15 5.59
N VAL A 142 3.13 -15.82 5.73
CA VAL A 142 2.00 -15.04 5.21
C VAL A 142 2.38 -14.43 3.87
N ARG A 143 1.66 -14.82 2.82
CA ARG A 143 1.83 -14.25 1.47
C ARG A 143 0.62 -13.39 1.12
N CYS A 144 0.85 -12.10 0.95
CA CYS A 144 -0.13 -11.15 0.44
C CYS A 144 -0.09 -11.16 -1.10
N LEU A 145 -1.16 -11.64 -1.73
CA LEU A 145 -1.35 -11.53 -3.17
C LEU A 145 -2.22 -10.29 -3.43
N ILE A 146 -1.58 -9.21 -3.86
CA ILE A 146 -2.23 -7.93 -4.06
C ILE A 146 -2.50 -7.81 -5.56
N ASP A 147 -3.65 -8.35 -5.95
CA ASP A 147 -4.16 -8.18 -7.30
C ASP A 147 -4.53 -6.72 -7.53
N GLU A 148 -4.23 -6.22 -8.72
CA GLU A 148 -4.51 -4.85 -9.15
C GLU A 148 -4.20 -3.79 -8.09
N CYS A 149 -2.94 -3.79 -7.59
CA CYS A 149 -2.47 -2.90 -6.52
C CYS A 149 -2.76 -1.41 -6.80
N ALA A 150 -2.94 -1.04 -8.06
CA ALA A 150 -3.32 0.30 -8.48
C ALA A 150 -4.70 0.74 -7.97
N ASN A 151 -5.67 -0.18 -7.91
CA ASN A 151 -7.05 0.12 -7.52
C ASN A 151 -7.18 0.31 -6.01
N ILE A 152 -6.44 -0.43 -5.19
CA ILE A 152 -6.44 -0.27 -3.73
C ILE A 152 -6.00 1.14 -3.32
N GLY A 153 -5.18 1.80 -4.15
CA GLY A 153 -4.57 3.09 -3.87
C GLY A 153 -3.24 2.96 -3.13
N GLN A 154 -2.92 3.94 -2.30
CA GLN A 154 -1.64 3.98 -1.60
C GLN A 154 -1.70 3.21 -0.28
N ILE A 155 -0.90 2.15 -0.16
CA ILE A 155 -0.58 1.51 1.12
C ILE A 155 0.54 2.35 1.76
N PRO A 156 0.30 2.96 2.93
CA PRO A 156 1.29 3.78 3.62
C PRO A 156 2.62 3.05 3.85
N LYS A 157 3.73 3.70 3.51
CA LYS A 157 5.11 3.23 3.73
C LYS A 157 5.41 1.86 3.08
N LEU A 158 4.71 1.51 2.01
CA LEU A 158 4.91 0.24 1.31
C LEU A 158 6.39 0.01 0.96
N GLU A 159 7.12 1.04 0.57
CA GLU A 159 8.56 0.97 0.23
C GLU A 159 9.43 0.48 1.39
N LYS A 160 9.05 0.78 2.63
CA LYS A 160 9.74 0.32 3.84
C LYS A 160 9.26 -1.06 4.27
N LEU A 161 7.97 -1.34 4.09
CA LEU A 161 7.39 -2.63 4.41
C LEU A 161 8.03 -3.73 3.55
N VAL A 162 8.04 -3.59 2.23
CA VAL A 162 8.58 -4.62 1.31
C VAL A 162 10.06 -4.92 1.56
N ALA A 163 10.82 -3.95 2.08
CA ALA A 163 12.23 -4.13 2.45
C ALA A 163 12.44 -4.93 3.76
N THR A 164 11.45 -4.98 4.65
CA THR A 164 11.61 -5.45 6.04
C THR A 164 10.77 -6.67 6.39
N ILE A 165 9.68 -6.92 5.66
CA ILE A 165 8.73 -8.02 5.94
C ILE A 165 9.33 -9.41 5.69
N ARG A 166 10.31 -9.53 4.78
CA ARG A 166 10.91 -10.81 4.40
C ARG A 166 11.51 -11.56 5.58
N SER A 167 12.21 -10.85 6.47
CA SER A 167 12.86 -11.49 7.63
C SER A 167 11.87 -12.02 8.65
N ARG A 168 10.59 -11.63 8.56
CA ARG A 168 9.49 -11.97 9.46
C ARG A 168 8.58 -13.08 8.93
N GLU A 169 8.98 -13.75 7.87
CA GLU A 169 8.17 -14.75 7.15
C GLU A 169 6.89 -14.16 6.53
N ILE A 170 6.99 -12.93 6.01
CA ILE A 170 5.92 -12.26 5.29
C ILE A 170 6.42 -11.91 3.88
N SER A 171 5.61 -12.15 2.86
CA SER A 171 5.89 -11.75 1.47
C SER A 171 4.71 -11.01 0.84
N ALA A 172 5.01 -10.13 -0.10
CA ALA A 172 4.00 -9.44 -0.90
C ALA A 172 4.26 -9.69 -2.39
N CYS A 173 3.20 -9.96 -3.14
CA CYS A 173 3.23 -10.05 -4.59
C CYS A 173 2.29 -8.98 -5.14
N LEU A 174 2.84 -7.98 -5.82
CA LEU A 174 2.06 -6.93 -6.46
C LEU A 174 1.80 -7.31 -7.91
N VAL A 175 0.53 -7.41 -8.28
CA VAL A 175 0.13 -7.58 -9.68
C VAL A 175 -0.23 -6.21 -10.24
N LEU A 176 0.38 -5.87 -11.38
CA LEU A 176 0.25 -4.57 -12.04
C LEU A 176 0.04 -4.79 -13.53
N GLN A 177 -0.84 -3.99 -14.15
CA GLN A 177 -1.00 -4.00 -15.61
C GLN A 177 0.15 -3.24 -16.28
N ALA A 178 0.61 -2.16 -15.64
CA ALA A 178 1.72 -1.35 -16.11
C ALA A 178 2.49 -0.74 -14.93
N GLN A 179 3.81 -0.60 -15.06
CA GLN A 179 4.63 0.03 -14.01
C GLN A 179 4.28 1.50 -13.81
N SER A 180 3.76 2.16 -14.85
CA SER A 180 3.24 3.54 -14.77
C SER A 180 2.13 3.70 -13.73
N GLN A 181 1.32 2.67 -13.45
CA GLN A 181 0.30 2.72 -12.40
C GLN A 181 0.95 2.85 -11.00
N LEU A 182 2.01 2.08 -10.74
CA LEU A 182 2.75 2.16 -9.49
C LEU A 182 3.45 3.52 -9.36
N LYS A 183 4.04 4.03 -10.45
CA LYS A 183 4.66 5.37 -10.50
C LYS A 183 3.65 6.49 -10.26
N ALA A 184 2.40 6.36 -10.72
CA ALA A 184 1.35 7.36 -10.49
C ALA A 184 0.97 7.47 -9.00
N ILE A 185 0.93 6.33 -8.29
CA ILE A 185 0.50 6.28 -6.88
C ILE A 185 1.66 6.61 -5.93
N TYR A 186 2.84 6.01 -6.15
CA TYR A 186 3.96 6.09 -5.21
C TYR A 186 5.04 7.09 -5.62
N LYS A 187 4.95 7.68 -6.82
CA LYS A 187 5.90 8.70 -7.33
C LYS A 187 7.34 8.20 -7.21
N ASP A 188 8.21 8.97 -6.54
CA ASP A 188 9.62 8.66 -6.34
C ASP A 188 9.86 7.35 -5.57
N ASN A 189 8.88 6.88 -4.78
CA ASN A 189 9.00 5.63 -4.04
C ASN A 189 8.75 4.40 -4.91
N ALA A 190 8.17 4.55 -6.11
CA ALA A 190 7.84 3.41 -6.98
C ALA A 190 9.07 2.60 -7.38
N ASP A 191 10.17 3.27 -7.73
CA ASP A 191 11.43 2.61 -8.11
C ASP A 191 12.04 1.86 -6.93
N THR A 192 11.88 2.37 -5.71
CA THR A 192 12.32 1.69 -4.47
C THR A 192 11.47 0.45 -4.20
N ILE A 193 10.15 0.52 -4.41
CA ILE A 193 9.26 -0.64 -4.27
C ILE A 193 9.66 -1.73 -5.26
N ILE A 194 9.80 -1.38 -6.56
CA ILE A 194 10.21 -2.33 -7.60
C ILE A 194 11.60 -2.92 -7.28
N GLY A 195 12.55 -2.09 -6.86
CA GLY A 195 13.90 -2.55 -6.52
C GLY A 195 13.96 -3.53 -5.34
N ASN A 196 12.99 -3.48 -4.43
CA ASN A 196 12.87 -4.41 -3.31
C ASN A 196 12.09 -5.70 -3.67
N MET A 197 11.55 -5.81 -4.89
CA MET A 197 10.88 -7.03 -5.35
C MET A 197 11.91 -8.01 -5.94
N ASP A 198 12.20 -9.08 -5.20
CA ASP A 198 13.20 -10.10 -5.58
C ASP A 198 12.89 -10.81 -6.92
N THR A 199 11.63 -10.87 -7.33
CA THR A 199 11.20 -11.60 -8.53
C THR A 199 10.19 -10.77 -9.31
N SER A 200 10.39 -10.69 -10.62
CA SER A 200 9.46 -10.05 -11.55
C SER A 200 9.01 -11.03 -12.61
N ILE A 201 7.70 -11.14 -12.82
CA ILE A 201 7.09 -11.94 -13.89
C ILE A 201 6.45 -10.98 -14.87
N PHE A 202 6.91 -10.98 -16.11
CA PHE A 202 6.35 -10.15 -17.17
C PHE A 202 5.51 -11.00 -18.12
N LEU A 203 4.20 -10.77 -18.14
CA LEU A 203 3.24 -11.53 -18.96
C LEU A 203 2.93 -10.85 -20.31
N GLY A 204 3.58 -9.73 -20.60
CA GLY A 204 3.33 -8.92 -21.79
C GLY A 204 2.83 -7.53 -21.44
N GLY A 205 3.02 -6.59 -22.37
CA GLY A 205 2.67 -5.19 -22.20
C GLY A 205 2.97 -4.40 -23.47
N LYS A 206 2.29 -3.27 -23.64
CA LYS A 206 2.49 -2.37 -24.80
C LYS A 206 3.29 -1.12 -24.45
N GLU A 207 3.61 -0.90 -23.18
CA GLU A 207 4.29 0.30 -22.71
C GLU A 207 5.78 0.31 -23.10
N PRO A 208 6.24 1.22 -23.97
CA PRO A 208 7.61 1.19 -24.48
C PRO A 208 8.68 1.38 -23.41
N THR A 209 8.39 2.15 -22.37
CA THR A 209 9.26 2.39 -21.21
C THR A 209 9.50 1.10 -20.44
N THR A 210 8.43 0.42 -20.02
CA THR A 210 8.47 -0.88 -19.34
C THR A 210 9.23 -1.93 -20.16
N LEU A 211 9.01 -1.97 -21.48
CA LEU A 211 9.74 -2.90 -22.37
C LEU A 211 11.24 -2.60 -22.44
N LYS A 212 11.62 -1.32 -22.48
CA LYS A 212 13.04 -0.91 -22.48
C LYS A 212 13.73 -1.23 -21.16
N GLU A 213 13.07 -0.94 -20.03
CA GLU A 213 13.59 -1.24 -18.69
C GLU A 213 13.79 -2.76 -18.52
N LEU A 214 12.82 -3.57 -18.95
CA LEU A 214 12.92 -5.03 -18.93
C LEU A 214 14.05 -5.56 -19.82
N ALA A 215 14.16 -5.04 -21.05
CA ALA A 215 15.24 -5.44 -21.97
C ALA A 215 16.63 -5.10 -21.40
N ALA A 216 16.76 -3.94 -20.76
CA ALA A 216 17.99 -3.54 -20.08
C ALA A 216 18.32 -4.46 -18.91
N ALA A 217 17.31 -4.85 -18.11
CA ALA A 217 17.49 -5.75 -16.96
C ALA A 217 17.86 -7.18 -17.37
N LEU A 218 17.29 -7.70 -18.47
CA LEU A 218 17.61 -9.03 -19.01
C LEU A 218 19.00 -9.10 -19.67
N GLY A 219 19.51 -7.96 -20.14
CA GLY A 219 20.79 -7.86 -20.80
C GLY A 219 20.78 -8.36 -22.26
N LYS A 220 21.99 -8.51 -22.80
CA LYS A 220 22.21 -8.88 -24.21
C LYS A 220 22.90 -10.22 -24.32
N GLU A 221 22.47 -11.02 -25.28
CA GLU A 221 23.21 -12.18 -25.76
C GLU A 221 24.31 -11.74 -26.72
N THR A 222 25.46 -12.39 -26.64
CA THR A 222 26.51 -12.21 -27.67
C THR A 222 26.21 -13.14 -28.83
N ILE A 223 26.10 -12.58 -30.03
CA ILE A 223 25.90 -13.31 -31.28
C ILE A 223 27.08 -13.09 -32.20
N ASP A 224 27.64 -14.20 -32.67
CA ASP A 224 28.64 -14.19 -33.72
C ASP A 224 27.93 -14.08 -35.08
N THR A 225 28.20 -12.99 -35.80
CA THR A 225 27.68 -12.73 -37.14
C THR A 225 28.81 -12.84 -38.15
N TYR A 226 28.57 -13.51 -39.27
CA TYR A 226 29.49 -13.51 -40.40
C TYR A 226 28.78 -12.99 -41.65
N ASN A 227 29.40 -12.02 -42.31
CA ASN A 227 28.93 -11.46 -43.57
C ASN A 227 29.80 -11.99 -44.71
N THR A 228 29.15 -12.58 -45.71
CA THR A 228 29.78 -13.01 -46.97
C THR A 228 29.41 -12.03 -48.08
N GLY A 229 30.39 -11.30 -48.60
CA GLY A 229 30.24 -10.46 -49.78
C GLY A 229 30.77 -11.16 -51.02
N GLU A 230 30.00 -11.17 -52.10
CA GLU A 230 30.46 -11.63 -53.41
C GLU A 230 30.39 -10.46 -54.40
N SER A 231 31.53 -10.11 -54.99
CA SER A 231 31.60 -9.08 -56.04
C SER A 231 31.90 -9.74 -57.38
N ARG A 232 31.00 -9.55 -58.35
CA ARG A 232 31.12 -10.10 -59.71
C ARG A 232 31.52 -9.01 -60.69
N GLY A 233 32.83 -8.81 -60.83
CA GLY A 233 33.44 -8.01 -61.88
C GLY A 233 34.10 -8.89 -62.95
N ARG A 234 35.24 -8.46 -63.50
CA ARG A 234 36.02 -9.23 -64.49
C ARG A 234 36.64 -10.51 -63.91
N GLU A 235 36.82 -10.56 -62.59
CA GLU A 235 37.11 -11.75 -61.78
C GLU A 235 36.19 -11.75 -60.55
N THR A 236 35.83 -12.93 -60.06
CA THR A 236 34.95 -13.11 -58.90
C THR A 236 35.76 -13.00 -57.61
N SER A 237 35.38 -12.10 -56.70
CA SER A 237 36.01 -11.99 -55.38
C SER A 237 35.02 -12.25 -54.26
N HIS A 238 35.47 -13.02 -53.27
CA HIS A 238 34.72 -13.35 -52.06
C HIS A 238 35.37 -12.67 -50.85
N SER A 239 34.57 -11.95 -50.06
CA SER A 239 34.98 -11.39 -48.78
C SER A 239 34.19 -12.03 -47.64
N LEU A 240 34.89 -12.36 -46.55
CA LEU A 240 34.32 -12.91 -45.32
C LEU A 240 34.67 -11.96 -44.19
N ASN A 241 33.66 -11.44 -43.50
CA ASN A 241 33.83 -10.57 -42.35
C ASN A 241 33.13 -11.17 -41.12
N TYR A 242 33.88 -11.38 -40.04
CA TYR A 242 33.36 -11.87 -38.76
C TYR A 242 33.20 -10.73 -37.77
N GLN A 243 32.02 -10.59 -37.17
CA GLN A 243 31.72 -9.56 -36.19
C GLN A 243 30.95 -10.17 -35.01
N LYS A 244 31.36 -9.82 -33.78
CA LYS A 244 30.59 -10.10 -32.57
C LYS A 244 29.62 -8.95 -32.33
N LEU A 245 28.33 -9.25 -32.21
CA LEU A 245 27.27 -8.28 -31.95
C LEU A 245 26.53 -8.64 -30.67
N GLY A 246 26.12 -7.62 -29.90
CA GLY A 246 25.19 -7.82 -28.80
C GLY A 246 23.76 -7.74 -29.31
N LYS A 247 22.98 -8.82 -29.17
CA LYS A 247 21.54 -8.82 -29.46
C LYS A 247 20.78 -8.83 -28.13
N ASP A 248 19.77 -7.99 -28.02
CA ASP A 248 18.90 -8.01 -26.84
C ASP A 248 18.26 -9.40 -26.70
N MET A 249 18.28 -9.96 -25.48
CA MET A 249 17.77 -11.30 -25.22
C MET A 249 16.31 -11.42 -25.72
N PRO A 250 15.99 -12.40 -26.58
CA PRO A 250 14.62 -12.61 -27.01
C PRO A 250 13.77 -12.99 -25.79
N TYR A 251 12.65 -12.30 -25.65
CA TYR A 251 11.61 -12.62 -24.68
C TYR A 251 11.16 -14.09 -24.85
N LEU A 252 11.11 -14.88 -23.79
CA LEU A 252 10.32 -16.12 -23.80
C LEU A 252 8.88 -15.74 -23.46
N PHE A 253 8.11 -15.32 -24.47
CA PHE A 253 6.67 -15.11 -24.32
C PHE A 253 5.96 -16.46 -24.31
N VAL A 254 5.27 -16.79 -23.21
CA VAL A 254 4.02 -17.55 -23.33
C VAL A 254 2.98 -16.52 -23.76
N LYS A 255 2.83 -16.33 -25.07
CA LYS A 255 1.79 -15.47 -25.63
C LYS A 255 0.46 -16.22 -25.53
N SER A 256 -0.12 -16.26 -24.33
CA SER A 256 -1.54 -16.59 -24.18
C SER A 256 -2.32 -15.33 -24.55
N SER A 257 -2.90 -15.31 -25.75
CA SER A 257 -3.95 -14.35 -26.09
C SER A 257 -5.22 -14.74 -25.35
N VAL A 258 -5.23 -14.53 -24.04
CA VAL A 258 -6.43 -14.56 -23.21
C VAL A 258 -6.27 -13.36 -22.29
N ALA A 259 -7.11 -12.35 -22.49
CA ALA A 259 -7.35 -11.34 -21.48
C ALA A 259 -7.78 -12.10 -20.21
N LEU A 260 -7.00 -11.95 -19.14
CA LEU A 260 -7.53 -12.10 -17.78
C LEU A 260 -8.37 -10.86 -17.51
#